data_AF-A0AB73H9I2-F1
#
_entry.id   AF-A0AB73H9I2-F1
#
_cell.length_a   1.000
_cell.length_b   1.000
_cell.length_c   1.000
_cell.angle_alpha   90.00
_cell.angle_beta   90.00
_cell.angle_gamma   90.00
#
_symmetry.space_group_name_H-M   'P 1'
#
loop_
_entity.id
_entity.type
_entity.pdbx_description
1 polymer ?
#
loop_
_entity_poly.entity_id
_entity_poly.type
_entity_poly.pdbx_seq_one_letter_code
_entity_poly.pdbx_strand_id
1 'polypeptide(L)'
;MDIVTNKIVVEKYNFETTMEENQPFENKIELEVHEVEPVDGNVELMAKGKIFKITIPFLLVLENFRIDGRISRIIQLKDFFGQFSDLEAKDVEGLSNPLIDYIKRLTYDVTEIAFDEPGVSLDFNANHNG
;
A
#
# COMPACT_ATOMS: atom_id res chain seq x y z
N MET A 1 4.81 19.41 -1.53
CA MET A 1 5.93 18.78 -0.81
C MET A 1 6.87 18.13 -1.81
N ASP A 2 8.20 18.25 -1.64
CA ASP A 2 9.18 17.53 -2.47
C ASP A 2 9.48 16.16 -1.83
N ILE A 3 9.37 15.10 -2.63
CA ILE A 3 9.36 13.72 -2.14
C ILE A 3 10.31 12.89 -3.00
N VAL A 4 11.33 12.32 -2.37
CA VAL A 4 12.19 11.31 -3.01
C VAL A 4 11.59 9.94 -2.70
N THR A 5 11.46 9.09 -3.72
CA THR A 5 10.84 7.77 -3.56
C THR A 5 11.78 6.68 -4.04
N ASN A 6 11.83 5.57 -3.29
CA ASN A 6 12.47 4.33 -3.76
C ASN A 6 11.51 3.52 -4.64
N LYS A 7 11.92 2.34 -5.10
CA LYS A 7 11.01 1.42 -5.79
C LYS A 7 9.92 0.94 -4.82
N ILE A 8 8.72 0.69 -5.36
CA ILE A 8 7.68 -0.04 -4.66
C ILE A 8 8.13 -1.50 -4.52
N VAL A 9 7.89 -2.09 -3.36
CA VAL A 9 8.22 -3.47 -3.05
C VAL A 9 6.93 -4.22 -2.73
N VAL A 10 6.64 -5.25 -3.52
CA VAL A 10 5.61 -6.24 -3.17
C VAL A 10 6.27 -7.23 -2.22
N GLU A 11 5.97 -7.11 -0.93
CA GLU A 11 6.57 -7.99 0.08
C GLU A 11 5.83 -9.33 0.16
N LYS A 12 4.52 -9.29 -0.05
CA LYS A 12 3.66 -10.45 -0.13
C LYS A 12 2.46 -10.13 -1.02
N TYR A 13 2.09 -11.08 -1.88
CA TYR A 13 0.82 -11.09 -2.60
C TYR A 13 0.36 -12.53 -2.72
N ASN A 14 -0.69 -12.88 -2.00
CA ASN A 14 -1.35 -14.17 -2.05
C ASN A 14 -2.65 -14.05 -2.84
N PHE A 15 -2.95 -15.07 -3.63
CA PHE A 15 -4.19 -15.22 -4.36
C PHE A 15 -4.72 -16.63 -4.10
N GLU A 16 -5.96 -16.74 -3.63
CA GLU A 16 -6.58 -18.00 -3.20
C GLU A 16 -8.01 -18.07 -3.74
N THR A 17 -8.34 -19.14 -4.47
CA THR A 17 -9.70 -19.40 -4.99
C THR A 17 -10.47 -20.39 -4.13
N THR A 18 -9.77 -21.21 -3.33
CA THR A 18 -10.39 -22.16 -2.43
C THR A 18 -10.60 -21.48 -1.08
N MET A 19 -11.83 -21.07 -0.81
CA MET A 19 -12.21 -20.43 0.44
C MET A 19 -13.02 -21.41 1.30
N GLU A 20 -12.72 -21.49 2.60
CA GLU A 20 -13.60 -22.21 3.53
C GLU A 20 -14.91 -21.42 3.68
N GLU A 21 -16.04 -22.05 3.33
CA GLU A 21 -17.38 -21.41 3.22
C GLU A 21 -17.91 -20.74 4.51
N ASN A 22 -17.19 -20.83 5.64
CA ASN A 22 -17.70 -20.45 6.97
C ASN A 22 -16.79 -19.50 7.78
N GLN A 23 -15.79 -18.85 7.18
CA GLN A 23 -15.06 -17.78 7.88
C GLN A 23 -15.65 -16.40 7.56
N PRO A 24 -16.16 -15.65 8.57
CA PRO A 24 -16.49 -14.25 8.37
C PRO A 24 -15.20 -13.48 8.10
N PHE A 25 -15.10 -12.88 6.92
CA PHE A 25 -14.00 -11.99 6.56
C PHE A 25 -14.50 -10.56 6.42
N GLU A 26 -13.69 -9.63 6.89
CA GLU A 26 -13.88 -8.20 6.68
C GLU A 26 -12.77 -7.71 5.75
N ASN A 27 -13.15 -7.02 4.68
CA ASN A 27 -12.20 -6.41 3.77
C ASN A 27 -11.42 -5.33 4.51
N LYS A 28 -10.09 -5.45 4.46
CA LYS A 28 -9.18 -4.63 5.25
C LYS A 28 -8.08 -4.08 4.37
N ILE A 29 -7.92 -2.75 4.39
CA ILE A 29 -6.80 -2.03 3.81
C ILE A 29 -6.42 -0.96 4.81
N GLU A 30 -5.18 -0.97 5.26
CA GLU A 30 -4.69 0.00 6.24
C GLU A 30 -3.44 0.68 5.74
N LEU A 31 -3.19 1.89 6.26
CA LEU A 31 -1.93 2.59 6.09
C LEU A 31 -1.09 2.39 7.34
N GLU A 32 0.01 1.66 7.21
CA GLU A 32 1.05 1.54 8.23
C GLU A 32 2.25 2.43 7.86
N VAL A 33 2.75 3.20 8.83
CA VAL A 33 3.88 4.11 8.62
C VAL A 33 4.91 3.93 9.72
N HIS A 34 6.16 3.77 9.31
CA HIS A 34 7.30 3.72 10.21
C HIS A 34 8.34 4.77 9.80
N GLU A 35 8.77 5.62 10.74
CA GLU A 35 9.98 6.43 10.53
C GLU A 35 11.19 5.49 10.46
N VAL A 36 12.08 5.73 9.50
CA VAL A 36 13.28 4.91 9.29
C VAL A 36 14.52 5.78 9.32
N GLU A 37 15.58 5.27 9.95
CA GLU A 37 16.88 5.92 9.96
C GLU A 37 17.81 5.23 8.94
N PRO A 38 18.71 5.98 8.28
CA PRO A 38 19.72 5.38 7.43
C PRO A 38 20.64 4.46 8.24
N VAL A 39 21.07 3.36 7.62
CA VAL A 39 22.14 2.53 8.19
C VAL A 39 23.38 3.42 8.42
N ASP A 40 24.00 3.28 9.60
CA ASP A 40 25.15 4.05 10.07
C ASP A 40 24.90 5.55 10.36
N GLY A 41 23.63 5.99 10.38
CA GLY A 41 23.29 7.36 10.79
C GLY A 41 23.79 8.43 9.81
N ASN A 42 23.65 8.19 8.50
CA ASN A 42 24.07 9.12 7.45
C ASN A 42 23.49 10.53 7.65
N VAL A 43 24.31 11.42 8.24
CA VAL A 43 23.93 12.77 8.66
C VAL A 43 23.50 13.64 7.47
N GLU A 44 24.16 13.50 6.31
CA GLU A 44 23.80 14.28 5.12
C GLU A 44 22.41 13.90 4.61
N LEU A 45 22.07 12.60 4.67
CA LEU A 45 20.75 12.13 4.28
C LEU A 45 19.69 12.60 5.30
N MET A 46 19.97 12.49 6.60
CA MET A 46 19.06 12.96 7.65
C MET A 46 18.83 14.48 7.60
N ALA A 47 19.84 15.26 7.23
CA ALA A 47 19.74 16.72 7.08
C ALA A 47 18.82 17.14 5.92
N LYS A 48 18.52 16.25 4.98
CA LYS A 48 17.63 16.53 3.84
C LYS A 48 16.15 16.34 4.18
N GLY A 49 15.82 15.84 5.36
CA GLY A 49 14.45 15.58 5.82
C GLY A 49 14.21 14.13 6.21
N LYS A 50 13.08 13.88 6.87
CA LYS A 50 12.74 12.57 7.44
C LYS A 50 12.39 11.53 6.39
N ILE A 51 12.72 10.29 6.72
CA ILE A 51 12.50 9.12 5.87
C ILE A 51 11.43 8.24 6.54
N PHE A 52 10.48 7.78 5.74
CA PHE A 52 9.40 6.91 6.20
C PHE A 52 9.30 5.68 5.31
N LYS A 53 9.02 4.53 5.91
CA LYS A 53 8.50 3.37 5.22
C LYS A 53 6.98 3.38 5.32
N ILE A 54 6.33 3.54 4.17
CA ILE A 54 4.89 3.42 4.01
C ILE A 54 4.58 1.99 3.60
N THR A 55 3.59 1.39 4.24
CA THR A 55 3.19 0.00 4.01
C THR A 55 1.67 -0.10 3.97
N ILE A 56 1.15 -0.79 2.97
CA ILE A 56 -0.27 -1.14 2.83
C ILE A 56 -0.41 -2.65 3.02
N PRO A 57 -0.72 -3.14 4.23
CA PRO A 57 -1.32 -4.46 4.38
C PRO A 57 -2.73 -4.46 3.79
N PHE A 58 -3.08 -5.54 3.10
CA PHE A 58 -4.41 -5.72 2.54
C PHE A 58 -4.89 -7.15 2.73
N LEU A 59 -6.20 -7.29 2.93
CA LEU A 59 -6.95 -8.54 2.88
C LEU A 59 -8.29 -8.23 2.25
N LEU A 60 -8.55 -8.78 1.07
CA LEU A 60 -9.79 -8.59 0.33
C LEU A 60 -10.37 -9.95 -0.02
N VAL A 61 -11.65 -10.12 0.31
CA VAL A 61 -12.49 -11.24 -0.08
C VAL A 61 -13.49 -10.74 -1.10
N LEU A 62 -13.41 -11.33 -2.29
CA LEU A 62 -14.30 -11.10 -3.42
C LEU A 62 -15.10 -12.39 -3.66
N GLU A 63 -16.04 -12.36 -4.61
CA GLU A 63 -16.98 -13.46 -4.84
C GLU A 63 -16.29 -14.81 -5.08
N ASN A 64 -15.21 -14.83 -5.87
CA ASN A 64 -14.57 -16.07 -6.34
C ASN A 64 -13.13 -16.27 -5.84
N PHE A 65 -12.61 -15.32 -5.08
CA PHE A 65 -11.23 -15.35 -4.63
C PHE A 65 -10.97 -14.41 -3.46
N ARG A 66 -9.87 -14.68 -2.76
CA ARG A 66 -9.28 -13.80 -1.76
C ARG A 66 -7.90 -13.38 -2.20
N ILE A 67 -7.54 -12.14 -1.90
CA ILE A 67 -6.16 -11.68 -1.91
C ILE A 67 -5.76 -11.15 -0.55
N ASP A 68 -4.54 -11.47 -0.13
CA ASP A 68 -3.92 -10.78 1.00
C ASP A 68 -2.43 -10.58 0.78
N GLY A 69 -1.88 -9.59 1.45
CA GLY A 69 -0.49 -9.28 1.27
C GLY A 69 -0.08 -7.95 1.88
N ARG A 70 1.08 -7.49 1.43
CA ARG A 70 1.70 -6.27 1.91
C ARG A 70 2.57 -5.66 0.82
N ILE A 71 2.31 -4.40 0.49
CA ILE A 71 3.14 -3.61 -0.43
C ILE A 71 3.72 -2.44 0.34
N SER A 72 5.00 -2.13 0.14
CA SER A 72 5.65 -1.03 0.83
C SER A 72 6.52 -0.17 -0.08
N ARG A 73 6.88 1.00 0.42
CA ARG A 73 7.79 1.94 -0.21
C ARG A 73 8.49 2.78 0.84
N ILE A 74 9.78 3.03 0.63
CA ILE A 74 10.52 4.03 1.39
C ILE A 74 10.43 5.37 0.65
N ILE A 75 10.12 6.42 1.41
CA ILE A 75 10.06 7.80 0.95
C ILE A 75 10.93 8.68 1.84
N GLN A 76 11.48 9.75 1.27
CA GLN A 76 12.07 10.85 2.02
C GLN A 76 11.28 12.13 1.72
N LEU A 77 10.76 12.75 2.77
CA LEU A 77 10.06 14.03 2.71
C LEU A 77 11.10 15.13 2.88
N LYS A 78 11.42 15.86 1.80
CA LYS A 78 12.47 16.86 1.87
C LYS A 78 12.04 18.06 2.71
N ASP A 79 12.99 18.58 3.48
CA ASP A 79 12.81 19.72 4.39
C ASP A 79 11.68 19.53 5.41
N PHE A 80 11.26 18.28 5.64
CA PHE A 80 10.24 17.91 6.61
C PHE A 80 10.87 17.18 7.81
N PHE A 81 10.63 17.70 9.01
CA PHE A 81 11.20 17.19 10.26
C PHE A 81 10.16 16.91 11.36
N GLY A 82 8.87 17.00 11.03
CA GLY A 82 7.74 16.76 11.95
C GLY A 82 7.41 15.28 12.16
N GLN A 83 6.21 15.00 12.67
CA GLN A 83 5.64 13.65 12.72
C GLN A 83 4.82 13.39 11.47
N PHE A 84 4.75 12.14 11.01
CA PHE A 84 3.96 11.82 9.81
C PHE A 84 2.47 12.22 9.94
N SER A 85 1.93 12.20 11.17
CA SER A 85 0.57 12.66 11.48
C SER A 85 0.33 14.15 11.23
N ASP A 86 1.38 14.94 11.03
CA ASP A 86 1.29 16.38 10.76
C ASP A 86 1.03 16.67 9.27
N LEU A 87 1.08 15.65 8.41
CA LEU A 87 0.82 15.79 6.98
C LEU A 87 -0.67 16.01 6.70
N GLU A 88 -0.95 16.81 5.67
CA GLU A 88 -2.32 17.00 5.19
C GLU A 88 -2.86 15.68 4.61
N ALA A 89 -4.16 15.43 4.77
CA ALA A 89 -4.81 14.21 4.26
C ALA A 89 -4.54 13.97 2.77
N LYS A 90 -4.52 15.05 1.97
CA LYS A 90 -4.19 15.00 0.53
C LYS A 90 -2.77 14.50 0.27
N ASP A 91 -1.80 14.91 1.09
CA ASP A 91 -0.42 14.45 0.95
C ASP A 91 -0.31 12.97 1.35
N VAL A 92 -0.99 12.57 2.44
CA VAL A 92 -1.06 11.17 2.87
C VAL A 92 -1.68 10.29 1.79
N GLU A 93 -2.77 10.73 1.16
CA GLU A 93 -3.42 10.04 0.05
C GLU A 93 -2.49 9.94 -1.17
N GLY A 94 -1.82 11.03 -1.54
CA GLY A 94 -0.85 11.04 -2.63
C GLY A 94 0.32 10.07 -2.41
N LEU A 95 0.68 9.81 -1.15
CA LEU A 95 1.73 8.87 -0.77
C LEU A 95 1.26 7.41 -0.81
N SER A 96 0.00 7.12 -0.46
CA SER A 96 -0.56 5.76 -0.45
C SER A 96 -1.06 5.30 -1.83
N ASN A 97 -1.60 6.21 -2.65
CA ASN A 97 -2.20 5.92 -3.96
C ASN A 97 -1.32 5.05 -4.87
N PRO A 98 0.00 5.28 -5.02
CA PRO A 98 0.83 4.41 -5.84
C PRO A 98 0.93 2.96 -5.35
N LEU A 99 0.82 2.72 -4.05
CA LEU A 99 0.81 1.35 -3.51
C LEU A 99 -0.55 0.68 -3.77
N ILE A 100 -1.64 1.43 -3.62
CA ILE A 100 -3.00 0.98 -3.93
C ILE A 100 -3.13 0.61 -5.42
N ASP A 101 -2.58 1.43 -6.32
CA ASP A 101 -2.56 1.15 -7.76
C ASP A 101 -1.78 -0.14 -8.09
N TYR A 102 -0.73 -0.46 -7.34
CA TYR A 102 -0.03 -1.74 -7.48
C TYR A 102 -0.93 -2.92 -7.08
N ILE A 103 -1.71 -2.81 -6.00
CA ILE A 103 -2.69 -3.84 -5.60
C ILE A 103 -3.72 -4.04 -6.71
N LYS A 104 -4.26 -2.94 -7.29
CA LYS A 104 -5.22 -3.01 -8.40
C LYS A 104 -4.64 -3.74 -9.61
N ARG A 105 -3.43 -3.35 -10.03
CA ARG A 105 -2.76 -3.92 -11.21
C ARG A 105 -2.41 -5.39 -11.02
N LEU A 106 -1.83 -5.76 -9.88
CA LEU A 106 -1.55 -7.17 -9.56
C LEU A 106 -2.83 -7.99 -9.61
N THR A 107 -3.92 -7.48 -9.04
CA THR A 107 -5.21 -8.18 -9.04
C THR A 107 -5.79 -8.33 -10.42
N TYR A 108 -5.78 -7.26 -11.22
CA TYR A 108 -6.23 -7.32 -12.60
C TYR A 108 -5.46 -8.38 -13.39
N ASP A 109 -4.13 -8.30 -13.40
CA ASP A 109 -3.28 -9.19 -14.18
C ASP A 109 -3.36 -10.65 -13.71
N VAL A 110 -3.38 -10.88 -12.38
CA VAL A 110 -3.46 -12.24 -11.81
C VAL A 110 -4.82 -12.88 -12.08
N THR A 111 -5.91 -12.13 -11.91
CA THR A 111 -7.26 -12.66 -12.15
C THR A 111 -7.52 -12.88 -13.63
N GLU A 112 -6.98 -12.04 -14.51
CA GLU A 112 -7.06 -12.25 -15.96
C GLU A 112 -6.48 -13.61 -16.34
N ILE A 113 -5.29 -13.92 -15.84
CA ILE A 113 -4.59 -15.18 -16.14
C ILE A 113 -5.25 -16.36 -15.41
N ALA A 114 -5.63 -16.19 -14.14
CA ALA A 114 -6.15 -17.28 -13.31
C ALA A 114 -7.54 -17.75 -13.75
N PHE A 115 -8.35 -16.84 -14.29
CA PHE A 115 -9.72 -17.15 -14.72
C PHE A 115 -9.88 -17.28 -16.24
N ASP A 116 -8.86 -16.92 -17.04
CA ASP A 116 -8.96 -16.88 -18.51
C ASP A 116 -10.14 -15.99 -18.99
N GLU A 117 -10.34 -14.88 -18.27
CA GLU A 117 -11.41 -13.90 -18.46
C GLU A 117 -10.85 -12.48 -18.27
N PRO A 118 -11.55 -11.40 -18.69
CA PRO A 118 -11.09 -10.05 -18.42
C PRO A 118 -10.79 -9.82 -16.93
N GLY A 119 -9.62 -9.25 -16.62
CA GLY A 119 -9.16 -9.05 -15.25
C GLY A 119 -10.12 -8.25 -14.36
N VAL A 120 -10.18 -8.63 -13.08
CA VAL A 120 -11.03 -7.98 -12.08
C VAL A 120 -10.45 -6.61 -11.71
N SER A 121 -11.20 -5.56 -12.01
CA SER A 121 -10.86 -4.20 -11.63
C SER A 121 -11.34 -3.91 -10.21
N LEU A 122 -10.40 -3.69 -9.29
CA LEU A 122 -10.72 -3.27 -7.93
C LEU A 122 -11.03 -1.77 -7.89
N ASP A 123 -12.20 -1.45 -7.35
CA ASP A 123 -12.55 -0.08 -6.97
C ASP A 123 -12.48 0.07 -5.45
N PHE A 124 -11.58 0.95 -4.99
CA PHE A 124 -11.44 1.28 -3.58
C PHE A 124 -12.23 2.52 -3.17
N ASN A 125 -13.14 2.99 -4.04
CA ASN A 125 -14.17 3.96 -3.69
C ASN A 125 -15.23 3.31 -2.77
N ALA A 126 -14.83 2.92 -1.57
CA ALA A 126 -15.74 2.42 -0.54
C ALA A 126 -15.53 3.23 0.75
N ASN A 127 -16.46 4.18 0.97
CA ASN A 127 -16.74 4.99 2.17
C ASN A 127 -16.10 6.39 2.27
N HIS A 128 -16.44 7.27 1.32
CA HIS A 128 -16.69 8.69 1.60
C HIS A 128 -18.21 8.95 1.71
N ASN A 129 -18.91 8.17 2.54
CA ASN A 129 -20.30 8.41 2.92
C ASN A 129 -20.44 8.21 4.44
N GLY A 130 -20.67 9.30 5.17
CA GLY A 130 -21.02 9.31 6.59
C GLY A 130 -20.25 10.33 7.42
#